data_AF-A0A6A5ARC2-F1
#
_entry.id   AF-A0A6A5ARC2-F1
#
_cell.length_a   1.000
_cell.length_b   1.000
_cell.length_c   1.000
_cell.angle_alpha   90.00
_cell.angle_beta   90.00
_cell.angle_gamma   90.00
#
_symmetry.space_group_name_H-M   'P 1'
#
loop_
_entity.id
_entity.type
_entity.pdbx_description
1 polymer ?
#
loop_
_entity_poly.entity_id
_entity_poly.type
_entity_poly.pdbx_seq_one_letter_code
_entity_poly.pdbx_strand_id
1 'polypeptide(L)'
;MPKHETAKSSLICTACAQVIPVAICNTLPYPIKAKGWTCLPCVLGEPFMDAWTQIATNGATIADAAAQCQVDRSKLTRLARWHRIVSSLATPQSTHSHHETVLYTKLHLQFAVQYASEHGCGCRRAARAAELHFKLPMNSIPHATVFQHLQSPRRRGKPGAKLKLSAFEEALVAQQWIMQQENHGVHLTKAEASNLMVVQLTRRDRPNPFANCPDHRPSQGFWRGFLRRHPAVIFKPARNPIPILQSNSN
;
A
#
# COMPACT_ATOMS: atom_id res chain seq x y z
N MET A 1 -7.03 -26.04 6.84
CA MET A 1 -7.42 -24.76 6.20
C MET A 1 -7.15 -24.90 4.71
N PRO A 2 -8.17 -25.07 3.85
CA PRO A 2 -7.94 -25.24 2.42
C PRO A 2 -7.41 -23.93 1.84
N LYS A 3 -6.35 -24.04 1.04
CA LYS A 3 -5.75 -22.92 0.31
C LYS A 3 -6.79 -22.45 -0.72
N HIS A 4 -7.23 -21.20 -0.63
CA HIS A 4 -7.94 -20.56 -1.73
C HIS A 4 -6.95 -20.41 -2.89
N GLU A 5 -6.92 -21.40 -3.79
CA GLU A 5 -6.31 -21.23 -5.10
C GLU A 5 -7.08 -20.14 -5.84
N THR A 6 -6.45 -18.98 -6.01
CA THR A 6 -6.95 -17.95 -6.90
C THR A 6 -6.92 -18.51 -8.32
N ALA A 7 -8.10 -18.82 -8.86
CA ALA A 7 -8.24 -19.21 -10.25
C ALA A 7 -7.64 -18.10 -11.13
N LYS A 8 -6.50 -18.38 -11.75
CA LYS A 8 -5.86 -17.48 -12.71
C LYS A 8 -6.69 -17.54 -13.98
N SER A 9 -7.32 -16.44 -14.37
CA SER A 9 -7.89 -16.33 -15.71
C SER A 9 -6.92 -15.55 -16.60
N SER A 10 -7.10 -15.67 -17.90
CA SER A 10 -6.32 -14.92 -18.87
C SER A 10 -7.25 -14.09 -19.75
N LEU A 11 -6.94 -12.80 -19.90
CA LEU A 11 -7.55 -11.96 -20.93
C LEU A 11 -6.77 -12.13 -22.23
N ILE A 12 -7.48 -12.34 -23.34
CA ILE A 12 -6.89 -12.51 -24.67
C ILE A 12 -7.31 -11.33 -25.54
N CYS A 13 -6.35 -10.65 -26.14
CA CYS A 13 -6.62 -9.52 -27.01
C CYS A 13 -7.32 -9.99 -28.28
N THR A 14 -8.46 -9.39 -28.64
CA THR A 14 -9.19 -9.73 -29.87
C THR A 14 -8.46 -9.31 -31.15
N ALA A 15 -7.53 -8.36 -31.08
CA ALA A 15 -6.82 -7.84 -32.25
C ALA A 15 -5.44 -8.49 -32.48
N CYS A 16 -4.66 -8.69 -31.41
CA CYS A 16 -3.28 -9.20 -31.52
C CYS A 16 -3.04 -10.53 -30.80
N ALA A 17 -4.09 -11.17 -30.27
CA ALA A 17 -4.02 -12.42 -29.51
C ALA A 17 -3.10 -12.39 -28.26
N GLN A 18 -2.62 -11.22 -27.83
CA GLN A 18 -1.80 -11.09 -26.62
C GLN A 18 -2.57 -11.59 -25.39
N VAL A 19 -1.96 -12.53 -24.67
CA VAL A 19 -2.51 -13.11 -23.45
C VAL A 19 -1.97 -12.36 -22.23
N ILE A 20 -2.85 -11.86 -21.37
CA ILE A 20 -2.49 -11.26 -20.08
C ILE A 20 -3.09 -12.12 -18.96
N PRO A 21 -2.27 -12.70 -18.08
CA PRO A 21 -2.78 -13.38 -16.89
C PRO A 21 -3.36 -12.35 -15.92
N VAL A 22 -4.62 -12.52 -15.53
CA VAL A 22 -5.32 -11.65 -14.59
C VAL A 22 -5.74 -12.48 -13.38
N ALA A 23 -5.38 -11.99 -12.20
CA ALA A 23 -6.00 -12.48 -10.98
C ALA A 23 -7.44 -11.95 -10.95
N ILE A 24 -8.42 -12.81 -11.20
CA ILE A 24 -9.82 -12.42 -11.01
C ILE A 24 -10.00 -12.14 -9.52
N CYS A 25 -10.34 -10.90 -9.19
CA CYS A 25 -10.90 -10.60 -7.89
C CYS A 25 -12.31 -11.22 -7.87
N ASN A 26 -12.46 -12.39 -7.23
CA ASN A 26 -13.73 -13.12 -7.09
C ASN A 26 -14.80 -12.35 -6.26
N THR A 27 -14.63 -11.05 -6.06
CA THR A 27 -15.48 -10.20 -5.20
C THR A 27 -16.65 -9.57 -5.94
N LEU A 28 -16.77 -9.75 -7.26
CA LEU A 28 -17.90 -9.20 -8.02
C LEU A 28 -19.02 -10.25 -8.11
N PRO A 29 -20.22 -9.99 -7.55
CA PRO A 29 -21.34 -10.94 -7.55
C PRO A 29 -22.03 -11.09 -8.92
N TYR A 30 -21.57 -10.37 -9.94
CA TYR A 30 -22.10 -10.46 -11.30
C TYR A 30 -20.99 -10.89 -12.25
N PRO A 31 -21.20 -11.91 -13.10
CA PRO A 31 -20.27 -12.24 -14.16
C PRO A 31 -20.28 -11.08 -15.16
N ILE A 32 -19.29 -10.19 -15.07
CA ILE A 32 -19.04 -9.21 -16.12
C ILE A 32 -18.59 -10.01 -17.34
N LYS A 33 -19.54 -10.34 -18.21
CA LYS A 33 -19.26 -10.88 -19.54
C LYS A 33 -18.61 -9.77 -20.36
N ALA A 34 -17.30 -9.59 -20.22
CA ALA A 34 -16.55 -8.64 -21.05
C ALA A 34 -16.71 -9.06 -22.52
N LYS A 35 -17.45 -8.26 -23.31
CA LYS A 35 -17.55 -8.44 -24.76
C LYS A 35 -16.22 -8.00 -25.39
N GLY A 36 -15.29 -8.93 -25.50
CA GLY A 36 -13.97 -8.71 -26.10
C GLY A 36 -13.06 -7.80 -25.27
N TRP A 37 -11.79 -8.16 -25.17
CA TRP A 37 -10.77 -7.31 -24.56
C TRP A 37 -9.75 -6.93 -25.64
N THR A 38 -9.35 -5.66 -25.70
CA THR A 38 -8.31 -5.16 -26.61
C THR A 38 -7.14 -4.59 -25.84
N CYS A 39 -5.93 -4.87 -26.32
CA CYS A 39 -4.69 -4.45 -25.69
C CYS A 39 -4.46 -2.94 -25.85
N LEU A 40 -3.75 -2.31 -24.90
CA LEU A 40 -3.43 -0.88 -25.01
C LEU A 40 -2.66 -0.51 -26.31
N PRO A 41 -1.65 -1.30 -26.76
CA PRO A 41 -1.03 -1.11 -28.08
C PRO A 41 -2.05 -1.06 -29.23
N CYS A 42 -3.01 -1.99 -29.21
CA CYS A 42 -4.04 -2.17 -30.21
C CYS A 42 -5.02 -0.99 -30.27
N VAL A 43 -5.23 -0.31 -29.14
CA VAL A 43 -6.10 0.88 -29.03
C VAL A 43 -5.38 2.15 -29.49
N LEU A 44 -4.06 2.24 -29.26
CA LEU A 44 -3.28 3.44 -29.57
C LEU A 44 -2.82 3.52 -31.02
N GLY A 45 -2.64 2.38 -31.70
CA GLY A 45 -2.28 2.30 -33.12
C GLY A 45 -0.77 2.41 -33.41
N GLU A 46 -0.41 2.35 -34.69
CA GLU A 46 0.98 2.31 -35.19
C GLU A 46 1.91 3.47 -34.76
N PRO A 47 1.51 4.75 -34.75
CA PRO A 47 2.45 5.84 -34.43
C PRO A 47 2.96 5.78 -32.98
N PHE A 48 2.18 5.20 -32.07
CA PHE A 48 2.60 4.96 -30.69
C PHE A 48 3.52 3.74 -30.56
N MET A 49 3.41 2.76 -31.47
CA MET A 49 4.31 1.62 -31.54
C MET A 49 5.67 2.03 -32.07
N ASP A 50 5.73 2.88 -33.10
CA ASP A 50 6.97 3.44 -33.61
C ASP A 50 7.71 4.24 -32.52
N ALA A 51 6.99 5.11 -31.80
CA ALA A 51 7.53 5.83 -30.66
C ALA A 51 8.02 4.88 -29.54
N TRP A 52 7.32 3.78 -29.31
CA TRP A 52 7.77 2.75 -28.35
C TRP A 52 9.04 2.04 -28.82
N THR A 53 9.19 1.73 -30.10
CA THR A 53 10.43 1.11 -30.61
C THR A 53 11.64 2.02 -30.43
N GLN A 54 11.48 3.33 -30.58
CA GLN A 54 12.57 4.28 -30.32
C GLN A 54 12.99 4.27 -28.84
N ILE A 55 12.04 4.12 -27.91
CA ILE A 55 12.34 4.05 -26.48
C ILE A 55 12.98 2.70 -26.12
N ALA A 56 12.43 1.59 -26.65
CA ALA A 56 12.84 0.24 -26.29
C ALA A 56 14.19 -0.15 -26.92
N THR A 57 14.43 0.25 -28.17
CA THR A 57 15.61 -0.17 -28.95
C THR A 57 16.70 0.89 -28.94
N ASN A 58 16.33 2.18 -29.09
CA ASN A 58 17.30 3.28 -29.22
C ASN A 58 17.58 4.00 -27.89
N GLY A 59 16.91 3.61 -26.80
CA GLY A 59 17.10 4.21 -25.47
C GLY A 59 16.67 5.68 -25.39
N ALA A 60 15.86 6.16 -26.33
CA ALA A 60 15.38 7.53 -26.36
C ALA A 60 14.53 7.85 -25.12
N THR A 61 14.57 9.10 -24.65
CA THR A 61 13.68 9.50 -23.57
C THR A 61 12.23 9.55 -24.06
N ILE A 62 11.27 9.34 -23.16
CA ILE A 62 9.83 9.39 -23.50
C ILE A 62 9.44 10.75 -24.09
N ALA A 63 10.12 11.83 -23.67
CA ALA A 63 9.86 13.17 -24.19
C ALA A 63 10.34 13.31 -25.64
N ASP A 64 11.53 12.79 -25.95
CA ASP A 64 12.14 12.91 -27.27
C ASP A 64 11.41 12.03 -28.29
N ALA A 65 11.06 10.79 -27.92
CA ALA A 65 10.29 9.89 -28.78
C ALA A 65 8.86 10.43 -29.04
N ALA A 66 8.25 11.09 -28.04
CA ALA A 66 6.95 11.73 -28.23
C ALA A 66 7.02 12.90 -29.23
N ALA A 67 8.09 13.69 -29.17
CA ALA A 67 8.31 14.80 -30.09
C ALA A 67 8.61 14.33 -31.52
N GLN A 68 9.45 13.29 -31.68
CA GLN A 68 9.83 12.76 -32.99
C GLN A 68 8.66 12.10 -33.72
N CYS A 69 7.83 11.33 -33.01
CA CYS A 69 6.67 10.66 -33.59
C CYS A 69 5.38 11.52 -33.55
N GLN A 70 5.46 12.77 -33.08
CA GLN A 70 4.30 13.68 -32.92
C GLN A 70 3.13 13.04 -32.15
N VAL A 71 3.42 12.28 -31.10
CA VAL A 71 2.42 11.59 -30.28
C VAL A 71 2.26 12.21 -28.90
N ASP A 72 1.07 12.06 -28.30
CA ASP A 72 0.82 12.54 -26.94
C ASP A 72 1.71 11.79 -25.92
N ARG A 73 2.58 12.55 -25.26
CA ARG A 73 3.47 12.08 -24.18
C ARG A 73 2.72 11.34 -23.09
N SER A 74 1.49 11.75 -22.77
CA SER A 74 0.69 11.13 -21.69
C SER A 74 0.29 9.70 -22.05
N LYS A 75 -0.14 9.47 -23.30
CA LYS A 75 -0.51 8.16 -23.84
C LYS A 75 0.73 7.28 -24.04
N LEU A 76 1.83 7.85 -24.52
CA LEU A 76 3.11 7.13 -24.67
C LEU A 76 3.67 6.66 -23.32
N THR A 77 3.53 7.48 -22.27
CA THR A 77 3.91 7.08 -20.90
C THR A 77 3.05 5.91 -20.39
N ARG A 78 1.75 5.89 -20.70
CA ARG A 78 0.87 4.76 -20.36
C ARG A 78 1.27 3.50 -21.12
N LEU A 79 1.60 3.62 -22.41
CA LEU A 79 2.09 2.51 -23.24
C LEU A 79 3.40 1.92 -22.68
N ALA A 80 4.37 2.78 -22.32
CA ALA A 80 5.62 2.34 -21.70
C ALA A 80 5.39 1.60 -20.37
N ARG A 81 4.46 2.09 -19.53
CA ARG A 81 4.08 1.39 -18.30
C ARG A 81 3.42 0.05 -18.58
N TRP A 82 2.55 -0.03 -19.58
CA TRP A 82 1.90 -1.27 -20.00
C TRP A 82 2.93 -2.33 -20.40
N HIS A 83 3.90 -1.98 -21.26
CA HIS A 83 4.94 -2.93 -21.67
C HIS A 83 5.82 -3.41 -20.51
N ARG A 84 6.14 -2.54 -19.53
CA ARG A 84 6.86 -2.95 -18.31
C ARG A 84 6.07 -3.96 -17.48
N ILE A 85 4.77 -3.73 -17.29
CA ILE A 85 3.89 -4.65 -16.56
C ILE A 85 3.80 -5.99 -17.30
N VAL A 86 3.53 -5.98 -18.61
CA VAL A 86 3.43 -7.22 -19.40
C VAL A 86 4.75 -8.00 -19.39
N SER A 87 5.89 -7.32 -19.49
CA SER A 87 7.21 -7.95 -19.39
C SER A 87 7.42 -8.58 -18.01
N SER A 88 7.00 -7.91 -16.94
CA SER A 88 7.07 -8.45 -15.57
C SER A 88 6.13 -9.64 -15.30
N LEU A 89 5.10 -9.82 -16.13
CA LEU A 89 4.16 -10.94 -16.06
C LEU A 89 4.64 -12.14 -16.90
N ALA A 90 5.40 -11.90 -17.96
CA ALA A 90 5.96 -12.94 -18.83
C ALA A 90 7.17 -13.65 -18.20
N THR A 91 7.95 -12.94 -17.40
CA THR A 91 8.93 -13.57 -16.53
C THR A 91 8.15 -14.24 -15.39
N PRO A 92 8.32 -15.55 -15.08
CA PRO A 92 7.92 -16.04 -13.77
C PRO A 92 8.54 -15.06 -12.78
N GLN A 93 7.76 -14.55 -11.82
CA GLN A 93 8.26 -13.66 -10.79
C GLN A 93 9.54 -14.30 -10.23
N SER A 94 10.69 -13.89 -10.76
CA SER A 94 11.96 -14.11 -10.11
C SER A 94 11.72 -13.36 -8.83
N THR A 95 11.55 -14.14 -7.76
CA THR A 95 11.76 -13.69 -6.40
C THR A 95 12.67 -12.50 -6.47
N HIS A 96 12.18 -11.34 -5.99
CA HIS A 96 12.99 -10.17 -5.73
C HIS A 96 14.44 -10.61 -5.59
N SER A 97 15.35 -10.06 -6.39
CA SER A 97 16.77 -10.23 -6.16
C SER A 97 17.03 -9.79 -4.73
N HIS A 98 16.89 -10.76 -3.83
CA HIS A 98 17.49 -10.77 -2.54
C HIS A 98 18.96 -10.70 -2.94
N HIS A 99 19.53 -9.51 -2.87
CA HIS A 99 20.85 -9.46 -2.30
C HIS A 99 20.77 -10.40 -1.11
N GLU A 100 21.53 -11.48 -1.19
CA GLU A 100 21.69 -12.49 -0.16
C GLU A 100 22.47 -11.86 1.01
N THR A 101 22.08 -10.66 1.44
CA THR A 101 22.42 -10.14 2.73
C THR A 101 21.59 -10.99 3.69
N VAL A 102 22.26 -11.91 4.36
CA VAL A 102 21.70 -12.67 5.47
C VAL A 102 21.03 -11.67 6.40
N LEU A 103 19.70 -11.55 6.28
CA LEU A 103 18.92 -10.58 7.03
C LEU A 103 18.99 -11.00 8.49
N TYR A 104 19.56 -10.16 9.33
CA TYR A 104 19.54 -10.38 10.76
C TYR A 104 18.09 -10.51 11.24
N THR A 105 17.82 -11.51 12.06
CA THR A 105 16.48 -11.72 12.60
C THR A 105 16.26 -10.83 13.82
N LYS A 106 14.99 -10.69 14.23
CA LYS A 106 14.63 -10.01 15.48
C LYS A 106 15.33 -10.63 16.70
N LEU A 107 15.54 -11.94 16.67
CA LEU A 107 16.22 -12.66 17.73
C LEU A 107 17.68 -12.20 17.86
N HIS A 108 18.40 -12.06 16.73
CA HIS A 108 19.78 -11.57 16.73
C HIS A 108 19.88 -10.15 17.30
N LEU A 109 18.94 -9.28 16.93
CA LEU A 109 18.86 -7.91 17.44
C LEU A 109 18.55 -7.85 18.94
N GLN A 110 17.65 -8.69 19.43
CA GLN A 110 17.30 -8.76 20.85
C GLN A 110 18.47 -9.24 21.70
N PHE A 111 19.19 -10.25 21.24
CA PHE A 111 20.41 -10.74 21.90
C PHE A 111 21.47 -9.64 21.99
N ALA A 112 21.72 -8.89 20.91
CA ALA A 112 22.66 -7.77 20.92
C ALA A 112 22.27 -6.71 21.98
N VAL A 113 20.99 -6.36 22.07
CA VAL A 113 20.50 -5.36 23.04
C VAL A 113 20.61 -5.87 24.48
N GLN A 114 20.33 -7.16 24.71
CA GLN A 114 20.47 -7.80 26.02
C GLN A 114 21.94 -7.87 26.46
N TYR A 115 22.83 -8.29 25.56
CA TYR A 115 24.27 -8.35 25.80
C TYR A 115 24.84 -6.97 26.18
N ALA A 116 24.40 -5.91 25.49
CA ALA A 116 24.78 -4.54 25.83
C ALA A 116 24.35 -4.12 27.24
N SER A 117 23.16 -4.52 27.68
CA SER A 117 22.69 -4.22 29.05
C SER A 117 23.40 -5.02 30.12
N GLU A 118 23.74 -6.28 29.86
CA GLU A 118 24.42 -7.16 30.83
C GLU A 118 25.90 -6.80 31.00
N HIS A 119 26.57 -6.41 29.91
CA HIS A 119 28.01 -6.16 29.89
C HIS A 119 28.38 -4.67 29.83
N GLY A 120 27.40 -3.77 29.93
CA GLY A 120 27.61 -2.31 29.90
C GLY A 120 28.33 -1.80 28.65
N CYS A 121 28.18 -2.47 27.50
CA CYS A 121 28.97 -2.19 26.31
C CYS A 121 28.21 -1.45 25.21
N GLY A 122 28.92 -0.65 24.41
CA GLY A 122 28.33 0.13 23.31
C GLY A 122 27.77 -0.73 22.16
N CYS A 123 26.91 -0.12 21.33
CA CYS A 123 26.15 -0.79 20.27
C CYS A 123 27.01 -1.61 19.27
N ARG A 124 28.21 -1.14 18.93
CA ARG A 124 29.13 -1.86 18.03
C ARG A 124 29.65 -3.15 18.64
N ARG A 125 29.99 -3.14 19.94
CA ARG A 125 30.49 -4.33 20.65
C ARG A 125 29.37 -5.35 20.83
N ALA A 126 28.16 -4.89 21.07
CA ALA A 126 26.99 -5.74 21.21
C ALA A 126 26.53 -6.38 19.89
N ALA A 127 26.58 -5.64 18.77
CA ALA A 127 26.35 -6.19 17.44
C ALA A 127 27.37 -7.28 17.10
N ARG A 128 28.66 -7.03 17.34
CA ARG A 128 29.73 -8.03 17.14
C ARG A 128 29.55 -9.28 18.01
N ALA A 129 29.12 -9.12 19.27
CA ALA A 129 28.85 -10.26 20.14
C ALA A 129 27.72 -11.14 19.60
N ALA A 130 26.66 -10.53 19.05
CA ALA A 130 25.58 -11.26 18.40
C ALA A 130 26.04 -11.94 17.10
N GLU A 131 26.87 -11.27 16.29
CA GLU A 131 27.45 -11.86 15.08
C GLU A 131 28.30 -13.10 15.39
N LEU A 132 29.13 -13.03 16.43
CA LEU A 132 29.93 -14.17 16.89
C LEU A 132 29.07 -15.30 17.45
N HIS A 133 28.05 -14.98 18.26
CA HIS A 133 27.18 -15.97 18.88
C HIS A 133 26.36 -16.76 17.84
N PHE A 134 25.81 -16.06 16.84
CA PHE A 134 24.97 -16.67 15.79
C PHE A 134 25.73 -17.05 14.52
N LYS A 135 27.07 -16.94 14.52
CA LYS A 135 27.94 -17.21 13.37
C LYS A 135 27.48 -16.46 12.10
N LEU A 136 27.09 -15.19 12.27
CA LEU A 136 26.65 -14.34 11.17
C LEU A 136 27.85 -13.66 10.50
N PRO A 137 27.73 -13.29 9.22
CA PRO A 137 28.77 -12.47 8.58
C PRO A 137 28.93 -11.14 9.31
N MET A 138 30.16 -10.62 9.27
CA MET A 138 30.51 -9.34 9.89
C MET A 138 29.65 -8.21 9.32
N ASN A 139 29.18 -7.31 10.19
CA ASN A 139 28.27 -6.22 9.86
C ASN A 139 26.88 -6.66 9.35
N SER A 140 26.47 -7.89 9.63
CA SER A 140 25.10 -8.34 9.37
C SER A 140 24.07 -7.64 10.26
N ILE A 141 24.46 -7.20 11.45
CA ILE A 141 23.59 -6.49 12.39
C ILE A 141 23.94 -4.99 12.39
N PRO A 142 23.05 -4.10 11.88
CA PRO A 142 23.32 -2.67 11.84
C PRO A 142 23.43 -2.08 13.26
N HIS A 143 24.59 -1.54 13.58
CA HIS A 143 24.86 -0.91 14.88
C HIS A 143 23.93 0.27 15.20
N ALA A 144 23.46 0.99 14.17
CA ALA A 144 22.48 2.06 14.31
C ALA A 144 21.13 1.54 14.82
N THR A 145 20.70 0.36 14.35
CA THR A 145 19.47 -0.30 14.81
C THR A 145 19.62 -0.76 16.27
N VAL A 146 20.77 -1.35 16.63
CA VAL A 146 21.07 -1.70 18.03
C VAL A 146 21.03 -0.47 18.93
N PHE A 147 21.65 0.63 18.51
CA PHE A 147 21.65 1.91 19.24
C PHE A 147 20.24 2.46 19.44
N GLN A 148 19.42 2.46 18.40
CA GLN A 148 18.02 2.90 18.48
C GLN A 148 17.22 2.07 19.50
N HIS A 149 17.45 0.75 19.55
CA HIS A 149 16.79 -0.14 20.50
C HIS A 149 17.30 -0.02 21.93
N LEU A 150 18.57 0.39 22.12
CA LEU A 150 19.13 0.74 23.43
C LEU A 150 18.54 2.05 23.97
N GLN A 151 18.40 3.07 23.13
CA GLN A 151 17.82 4.36 23.51
C GLN A 151 16.33 4.31 23.82
N SER A 152 15.61 3.35 23.24
CA SER A 152 14.15 3.22 23.41
C SER A 152 13.75 1.84 23.97
N PRO A 153 13.93 1.58 25.27
CA PRO A 153 13.48 0.34 25.91
C PRO A 153 11.97 0.06 25.70
N ARG A 154 11.16 1.12 25.51
CA ARG A 154 9.71 1.03 25.25
C ARG A 154 9.33 0.50 23.86
N ARG A 155 10.28 0.42 22.91
CA ARG A 155 10.06 -0.24 21.59
C ARG A 155 10.32 -1.75 21.64
N ARG A 156 10.69 -2.30 22.80
CA ARG A 156 10.78 -3.74 23.02
C ARG A 156 9.38 -4.35 22.96
N GLY A 157 9.02 -4.86 21.80
CA GLY A 157 8.10 -5.99 21.70
C GLY A 157 6.64 -5.77 22.13
N LYS A 158 6.10 -4.55 22.15
CA LYS A 158 4.64 -4.45 22.09
C LYS A 158 4.22 -4.88 20.68
N PRO A 159 3.41 -5.94 20.52
CA PRO A 159 2.65 -6.12 19.28
C PRO A 159 2.05 -4.76 18.94
N GLY A 160 2.06 -4.37 17.66
CA GLY A 160 1.37 -3.15 17.24
C GLY A 160 0.01 -3.10 17.93
N ALA A 161 -0.38 -1.92 18.45
CA ALA A 161 -1.55 -1.78 19.30
C ALA A 161 -2.71 -2.64 18.77
N LYS A 162 -3.23 -3.55 19.61
CA LYS A 162 -4.29 -4.48 19.23
C LYS A 162 -5.35 -3.67 18.48
N LEU A 163 -5.68 -4.12 17.25
CA LEU A 163 -6.69 -3.45 16.45
C LEU A 163 -7.93 -3.28 17.33
N LYS A 164 -8.41 -2.03 17.46
CA LYS A 164 -9.56 -1.71 18.31
C LYS A 164 -10.84 -2.37 17.80
N LEU A 165 -10.88 -2.67 16.50
CA LEU A 165 -11.91 -3.40 15.82
C LEU A 165 -11.35 -4.72 15.30
N SER A 166 -12.19 -5.74 15.18
CA SER A 166 -11.83 -6.93 14.41
C SER A 166 -11.67 -6.58 12.93
N ALA A 167 -10.91 -7.38 12.18
CA ALA A 167 -10.74 -7.16 10.74
C ALA A 167 -12.08 -7.17 9.99
N PHE A 168 -13.04 -7.98 10.44
CA PHE A 168 -14.39 -8.04 9.89
C PHE A 168 -15.17 -6.75 10.14
N GLU A 169 -15.17 -6.24 11.37
CA GLU A 169 -15.86 -4.99 11.72
C GLU A 169 -15.27 -3.80 10.97
N GLU A 170 -13.95 -3.73 10.88
CA GLU A 170 -13.25 -2.69 10.15
C GLU A 170 -13.63 -2.69 8.67
N ALA A 171 -13.65 -3.88 8.05
CA ALA A 171 -14.05 -4.07 6.65
C ALA A 171 -15.52 -3.73 6.40
N LEU A 172 -16.42 -4.11 7.32
CA LEU A 172 -17.85 -3.83 7.20
C LEU A 172 -18.13 -2.32 7.19
N VAL A 173 -17.53 -1.59 8.12
CA VAL A 173 -17.66 -0.12 8.18
C VAL A 173 -17.08 0.54 6.93
N ALA A 174 -15.90 0.08 6.49
CA ALA A 174 -15.28 0.58 5.26
C ALA A 174 -16.17 0.34 4.02
N GLN A 175 -16.69 -0.87 3.85
CA GLN A 175 -17.54 -1.24 2.72
C GLN A 175 -18.81 -0.39 2.67
N GLN A 176 -19.45 -0.17 3.82
CA GLN A 176 -20.65 0.66 3.87
C GLN A 176 -20.38 2.10 3.42
N TRP A 177 -19.24 2.68 3.81
CA TRP A 177 -18.88 4.03 3.39
C TRP A 177 -18.48 4.12 1.93
N ILE A 178 -17.77 3.11 1.40
CA ILE A 178 -17.44 3.03 -0.03
C ILE A 178 -18.74 2.98 -0.84
N MET A 179 -19.68 2.11 -0.46
CA MET A 179 -20.98 2.04 -1.14
C MET A 179 -21.77 3.35 -1.05
N GLN A 180 -21.75 4.03 0.10
CA GLN A 180 -22.40 5.34 0.23
C GLN A 180 -21.76 6.40 -0.67
N GLN A 181 -20.43 6.37 -0.81
CA GLN A 181 -19.69 7.29 -1.68
C GLN A 181 -19.99 7.01 -3.16
N GLU A 182 -20.03 5.74 -3.56
CA GLU A 182 -20.32 5.34 -4.93
C GLU A 182 -21.78 5.61 -5.32
N ASN A 183 -22.73 5.30 -4.44
CA ASN A 183 -24.17 5.41 -4.76
C ASN A 183 -24.71 6.84 -4.69
N HIS A 184 -24.21 7.66 -3.77
CA HIS A 184 -24.76 8.99 -3.51
C HIS A 184 -23.81 10.13 -3.90
N GLY A 185 -22.55 9.83 -4.25
CA GLY A 185 -21.53 10.85 -4.53
C GLY A 185 -21.19 11.74 -3.32
N VAL A 186 -21.66 11.39 -2.12
CA VAL A 186 -21.46 12.18 -0.90
C VAL A 186 -20.30 11.62 -0.10
N HIS A 187 -19.20 12.37 -0.08
CA HIS A 187 -18.10 12.12 0.85
C HIS A 187 -18.46 12.62 2.26
N LEU A 188 -18.18 11.79 3.27
CA LEU A 188 -18.33 12.14 4.69
C LEU A 188 -17.15 13.00 5.16
N THR A 189 -17.38 13.86 6.15
CA THR A 189 -16.27 14.43 6.92
C THR A 189 -15.73 13.40 7.91
N LYS A 190 -14.47 13.55 8.34
CA LYS A 190 -13.88 12.66 9.36
C LYS A 190 -14.66 12.68 10.68
N ALA A 191 -15.28 13.82 11.01
CA ALA A 191 -16.10 13.97 12.20
C ALA A 191 -17.43 13.19 12.08
N GLU A 192 -18.13 13.33 10.95
CA GLU A 192 -19.33 12.55 10.64
C GLU A 192 -19.04 11.05 10.62
N ALA A 193 -17.96 10.64 9.97
CA ALA A 193 -17.52 9.26 9.92
C ALA A 193 -17.19 8.70 11.32
N SER A 194 -16.59 9.51 12.18
CA SER A 194 -16.34 9.12 13.59
C SER A 194 -17.66 8.83 14.32
N ASN A 195 -18.65 9.70 14.17
CA ASN A 195 -19.96 9.52 14.81
C ASN A 195 -20.71 8.31 14.24
N LEU A 196 -20.76 8.17 12.91
CA LEU A 196 -21.43 7.05 12.24
C LEU A 196 -20.80 5.71 12.62
N MET A 197 -19.46 5.64 12.68
CA MET A 197 -18.74 4.44 13.07
C MET A 197 -19.09 4.03 14.50
N VAL A 198 -19.11 4.98 15.44
CA VAL A 198 -19.51 4.71 16.84
C VAL A 198 -20.95 4.19 16.87
N VAL A 199 -21.89 4.92 16.24
CA VAL A 199 -23.31 4.54 16.21
C VAL A 199 -23.53 3.15 15.61
N GLN A 200 -22.81 2.81 14.54
CA GLN A 200 -22.91 1.49 13.89
C GLN A 200 -22.38 0.37 14.79
N LEU A 201 -21.25 0.60 15.44
CA LEU A 201 -20.58 -0.40 16.27
C LEU A 201 -21.26 -0.59 17.62
N THR A 202 -22.02 0.40 18.11
CA THR A 202 -22.79 0.30 19.36
C THR A 202 -24.23 -0.19 19.15
N ARG A 203 -24.64 -0.54 17.93
CA ARG A 203 -25.99 -1.11 17.70
C ARG A 203 -26.14 -2.44 18.46
N ARG A 204 -27.36 -2.72 18.94
CA ARG A 204 -27.73 -3.94 19.69
C ARG A 204 -27.00 -4.07 21.04
N ASP A 205 -26.97 -2.98 21.82
CA ASP A 205 -26.42 -2.90 23.19
C ASP A 205 -24.94 -3.29 23.34
N ARG A 206 -24.18 -3.19 22.26
CA ARG A 206 -22.74 -3.46 22.29
C ARG A 206 -21.98 -2.27 22.90
N PRO A 207 -20.99 -2.50 23.78
CA PRO A 207 -20.16 -1.43 24.31
C PRO A 207 -19.31 -0.76 23.23
N ASN A 208 -19.13 0.57 23.35
CA ASN A 208 -18.35 1.35 22.40
C ASN A 208 -16.87 0.90 22.39
N PRO A 209 -16.33 0.41 21.25
CA PRO A 209 -14.94 -0.03 21.16
C PRO A 209 -13.92 1.12 21.35
N PHE A 210 -14.38 2.36 21.28
CA PHE A 210 -13.59 3.56 21.51
C PHE A 210 -13.84 4.18 22.89
N ALA A 211 -14.50 3.49 23.83
CA ALA A 211 -14.78 4.02 25.17
C ALA A 211 -13.54 4.58 25.89
N ASN A 212 -12.39 3.93 25.72
CA ASN A 212 -11.10 4.34 26.32
C ASN A 212 -10.35 5.42 25.52
N CYS A 213 -10.96 6.00 24.49
CA CYS A 213 -10.37 7.10 23.72
C CYS A 213 -10.86 8.44 24.27
N PRO A 214 -10.08 9.52 24.07
CA PRO A 214 -10.61 10.87 24.22
C PRO A 214 -11.86 11.03 23.35
N ASP A 215 -12.90 11.62 23.94
CA ASP A 215 -14.22 11.87 23.34
C ASP A 215 -15.01 10.62 22.92
N HIS A 216 -14.64 9.43 23.43
CA HIS A 216 -15.25 8.15 23.05
C HIS A 216 -15.26 7.89 21.53
N ARG A 217 -14.27 8.44 20.81
CA ARG A 217 -14.17 8.46 19.35
C ARG A 217 -12.86 7.84 18.83
N PRO A 218 -12.79 7.46 17.54
CA PRO A 218 -11.58 6.90 16.98
C PRO A 218 -10.43 7.91 16.95
N SER A 219 -9.27 7.52 17.49
CA SER A 219 -8.10 8.40 17.60
C SER A 219 -7.41 8.66 16.26
N GLN A 220 -6.56 9.69 16.19
CA GLN A 220 -5.73 9.97 15.01
C GLN A 220 -4.90 8.76 14.54
N GLY A 221 -4.32 8.01 15.49
CA GLY A 221 -3.54 6.80 15.19
C GLY A 221 -4.40 5.68 14.58
N PHE A 222 -5.64 5.52 15.06
CA PHE A 222 -6.60 4.61 14.45
C PHE A 222 -6.88 5.01 13.00
N TRP A 223 -7.20 6.29 12.75
CA TRP A 223 -7.51 6.78 11.40
C TRP A 223 -6.37 6.59 10.41
N ARG A 224 -5.12 6.83 10.82
CA ARG A 224 -3.95 6.56 9.97
C ARG A 224 -3.83 5.08 9.61
N GLY A 225 -4.07 4.19 10.56
CA GLY A 225 -4.05 2.74 10.32
C GLY A 225 -5.21 2.29 9.42
N PHE A 226 -6.42 2.77 9.71
CA PHE A 226 -7.65 2.47 9.00
C PHE A 226 -7.57 2.87 7.52
N LEU A 227 -7.22 4.13 7.24
CA LEU A 227 -7.13 4.63 5.87
C LEU A 227 -5.99 3.98 5.07
N ARG A 228 -4.91 3.56 5.73
CA ARG A 228 -3.85 2.78 5.08
C ARG A 228 -4.31 1.39 4.65
N ARG A 229 -5.23 0.78 5.40
CA ARG A 229 -5.81 -0.54 5.07
C ARG A 229 -7.00 -0.45 4.11
N HIS A 230 -7.71 0.67 4.12
CA HIS A 230 -8.89 0.92 3.30
C HIS A 230 -8.73 2.19 2.47
N PRO A 231 -7.85 2.20 1.45
CA PRO A 231 -7.52 3.39 0.67
C PRO A 231 -8.69 3.92 -0.19
N ALA A 232 -9.71 3.10 -0.44
CA ALA A 232 -10.91 3.50 -1.18
C ALA A 232 -11.84 4.41 -0.36
N VAL A 233 -11.66 4.50 0.96
CA VAL A 233 -12.46 5.41 1.80
C VAL A 233 -11.90 6.82 1.68
N ILE A 234 -12.63 7.71 1.00
CA ILE A 234 -12.21 9.10 0.79
C ILE A 234 -13.08 10.04 1.64
N PHE A 235 -12.45 10.85 2.49
CA PHE A 235 -13.15 11.87 3.29
C PHE A 235 -13.04 13.25 2.67
N LYS A 236 -14.05 14.09 2.90
CA LYS A 236 -13.95 15.52 2.55
C LYS A 236 -12.81 16.16 3.34
N PRO A 237 -11.98 17.01 2.71
CA PRO A 237 -11.09 17.88 3.45
C PRO A 237 -11.92 18.74 4.41
N ALA A 238 -11.40 19.00 5.61
CA ALA A 238 -12.04 19.95 6.51
C ALA A 238 -12.20 21.29 5.75
N ARG A 239 -13.41 21.84 5.71
CA ARG A 239 -13.61 23.20 5.19
C ARG A 239 -12.77 24.12 6.07
N ASN A 240 -11.74 24.73 5.50
CA ASN A 240 -11.16 25.92 6.13
C ASN A 240 -12.29 26.95 6.26
N PRO A 241 -12.50 27.58 7.43
CA PRO A 241 -13.41 28.69 7.52
C PRO A 241 -12.95 29.76 6.51
N ILE A 242 -13.86 30.16 5.63
CA ILE A 242 -13.66 31.28 4.72
C ILE A 242 -13.39 32.50 5.63
N PRO A 243 -12.27 33.23 5.48
CA PRO A 243 -12.07 34.45 6.23
C PRO A 243 -13.22 35.40 5.87
N ILE A 244 -14.00 35.77 6.88
CA ILE A 244 -15.04 36.79 6.76
C ILE A 244 -14.30 38.05 6.34
N LEU A 245 -14.49 38.47 5.08
CA LEU A 245 -14.11 39.80 4.62
C LEU A 245 -14.83 40.78 5.55
N GLN A 246 -14.07 41.43 6.43
CA GLN A 246 -14.55 42.59 7.16
C GLN A 246 -14.97 43.62 6.12
N SER A 247 -16.26 43.80 5.95
CA SER A 247 -16.83 44.95 5.27
C SER A 247 -16.45 46.17 6.11
N ASN A 248 -15.42 46.90 5.68
CA ASN A 248 -15.17 48.24 6.16
C ASN A 248 -16.35 49.10 5.70
N SER A 249 -17.25 49.37 6.64
CA SER A 249 -18.21 50.46 6.54
C SER A 249 -17.43 51.77 6.61
N ASN A 250 -17.54 52.57 5.55
CA ASN A 250 -17.22 54.00 5.59
C ASN A 250 -18.18 54.74 6.53
#